data_AF-A0A6I5CN95-F1
#
_entry.id   AF-A0A6I5CN95-F1
#
_cell.length_a   1.000
_cell.length_b   1.000
_cell.length_c   1.000
_cell.angle_alpha   90.00
_cell.angle_beta   90.00
_cell.angle_gamma   90.00
#
_symmetry.space_group_name_H-M   'P 1'
#
loop_
_entity.id
_entity.type
_entity.pdbx_description
1 polymer ?
#
loop_
_entity_poly.entity_id
_entity_poly.type
_entity_poly.pdbx_seq_one_letter_code
_entity_poly.pdbx_strand_id
1 'polypeptide(L)' 'MSHPEAGRGAPARRVLAVIPARGGSKGVPAKNLAPVGGVPLVA' A
#
# COMPACT_ATOMS: atom_id res chain seq x y z
N MET A 1 -2.38 -21.30 -6.74
CA MET A 1 -3.30 -20.34 -7.36
C MET A 1 -2.46 -19.39 -8.20
N SER A 2 -2.62 -19.44 -9.52
CA SER A 2 -1.80 -18.69 -10.49
C SER A 2 -2.28 -17.24 -10.62
N HIS A 3 -1.34 -16.30 -10.68
CA HIS A 3 -1.60 -14.90 -11.01
C HIS A 3 -1.55 -14.69 -12.53
N PRO A 4 -2.54 -14.05 -13.17
CA PRO A 4 -2.48 -13.74 -14.59
C PRO A 4 -1.57 -12.52 -14.84
N GLU A 5 -0.87 -12.53 -15.97
CA GLU A 5 0.12 -11.52 -16.33
C GLU A 5 -0.52 -10.32 -17.04
N ALA A 6 -0.20 -9.12 -16.55
CA ALA A 6 -0.49 -7.88 -17.26
C ALA A 6 0.62 -7.58 -18.27
N GLY A 7 0.29 -7.62 -19.57
CA GLY A 7 0.97 -6.86 -20.63
C GLY A 7 2.35 -7.35 -21.08
N ARG A 8 2.46 -7.69 -22.36
CA ARG A 8 3.69 -8.14 -23.02
C ARG A 8 4.69 -6.99 -23.21
N GLY A 9 5.46 -6.71 -22.16
CA GLY A 9 6.78 -6.06 -22.17
C GLY A 9 7.80 -7.01 -21.52
N ALA A 10 9.09 -6.67 -21.46
CA ALA A 10 10.16 -7.49 -20.83
C ALA A 10 9.68 -8.17 -19.52
N PRO A 11 10.10 -9.42 -19.22
CA PRO A 11 9.44 -10.26 -18.20
C PRO A 11 9.31 -9.50 -16.87
N ALA A 12 8.08 -9.10 -16.55
CA ALA A 12 7.80 -8.31 -15.37
C ALA A 12 8.07 -9.18 -14.15
N ARG A 13 9.11 -8.82 -13.38
CA ARG A 13 9.39 -9.49 -12.10
C ARG A 13 8.19 -9.28 -11.19
N ARG A 14 7.62 -10.38 -10.67
CA ARG A 14 6.60 -10.32 -9.63
C ARG A 14 7.23 -9.82 -8.34
N VAL A 15 6.78 -8.66 -7.86
CA VAL A 15 7.26 -8.03 -6.63
C VAL A 15 6.08 -7.89 -5.67
N LEU A 16 6.25 -8.34 -4.44
CA LEU A 16 5.32 -8.06 -3.34
C LEU A 16 5.81 -6.82 -2.59
N ALA A 17 5.00 -5.76 -2.57
CA ALA A 17 5.20 -4.63 -1.69
C ALA A 17 4.33 -4.80 -0.43
N VAL A 18 4.92 -4.59 0.74
CA VAL A 18 4.21 -4.61 2.03
C VAL A 18 4.38 -3.24 2.67
N ILE A 19 3.26 -2.60 3.01
CA ILE A 19 3.24 -1.34 3.75
C ILE A 19 2.74 -1.63 5.16
N PRO A 20 3.63 -1.78 6.16
CA PRO A 20 3.20 -2.03 7.52
C PRO A 20 2.55 -0.79 8.13
N ALA A 21 1.32 -0.94 8.63
CA ALA A 21 0.55 0.10 9.30
C ALA A 21 0.07 -0.39 10.68
N ARG A 22 0.08 0.51 11.67
CA ARG A 22 -0.40 0.24 13.04
C ARG A 22 -1.40 1.31 13.46
N GLY A 23 -2.35 0.97 14.34
CA GLY A 23 -3.32 1.93 14.86
C GLY A 23 -2.70 2.95 15.83
N GLY A 24 -1.76 2.50 16.66
CA GLY A 24 -1.10 3.33 17.67
C GLY A 24 0.05 4.16 17.12
N SER A 25 0.01 5.46 17.37
CA SER A 25 1.12 6.39 17.12
C SER A 25 1.40 7.16 18.39
N LYS A 26 2.68 7.36 18.71
CA LYS A 26 3.08 8.07 19.94
C LYS A 26 2.74 9.57 19.88
N GLY A 27 2.83 10.18 18.68
CA GLY A 27 2.61 11.62 18.50
C GLY A 27 1.38 11.99 17.65
N VAL A 28 0.87 11.06 16.84
CA VAL A 28 -0.27 11.33 15.94
C VAL A 28 -1.20 10.12 15.88
N PRO A 29 -2.11 9.95 16.87
CA PRO A 29 -3.07 8.85 16.90
C PRO A 29 -3.79 8.68 15.55
N ALA A 30 -3.99 7.43 15.13
CA ALA A 30 -4.71 7.09 13.90
C ALA A 30 -4.16 7.73 12.60
N LYS A 31 -2.89 8.16 12.54
CA LYS A 31 -2.30 8.86 11.38
C LYS A 31 -2.56 8.22 10.01
N ASN A 32 -2.67 6.89 9.93
CA ASN A 32 -2.84 6.19 8.66
C ASN A 32 -4.27 6.36 8.09
N LEU A 33 -5.23 6.70 8.95
CA LEU A 33 -6.62 7.00 8.60
C LEU A 33 -6.84 8.50 8.35
N ALA A 34 -5.90 9.35 8.78
CA ALA A 34 -6.02 10.80 8.63
C ALA A 34 -6.00 11.18 7.13
N PRO A 35 -6.85 12.14 6.70
CA PRO A 35 -6.93 12.53 5.31
C PRO A 35 -5.72 13.38 4.88
N VAL A 36 -5.16 13.07 3.72
CA VAL A 36 -4.13 13.84 3.00
C VAL A 36 -4.58 13.97 1.56
N GLY A 37 -4.83 15.20 1.10
CA GLY A 37 -5.34 15.42 -0.27
C GLY A 37 -6.73 14.82 -0.53
N GLY A 38 -7.56 14.64 0.50
CA GLY A 38 -8.91 14.10 0.40
C GLY A 38 -9.02 12.58 0.52
N VAL A 39 -7.91 11.84 0.67
CA VAL A 39 -7.89 10.39 0.89
C VAL A 39 -7.11 10.01 2.15
N PRO A 40 -7.32 8.82 2.76
CA PRO A 40 -6.52 8.37 3.89
C PRO A 40 -5.02 8.30 3.53
N LEU A 41 -4.15 8.59 4.51
CA LEU A 41 -2.70 8.52 4.33
C LEU A 41 -2.21 7.13 3.88
N VAL A 42 -2.89 6.06 4.30
CA VAL A 42 -2.66 4.69 3.83
C VAL A 42 -4.01 4.10 3.40
N ALA A 43 -4.11 3.65 2.16
CA ALA A 43 -5.28 3.01 1.55
C ALA A 43 -4.87 1.79 0.71
#